data_AF-A0A428BRH7-F1
#
_entry.id   AF-A0A428BRH7-F1
#
_cell.length_a   1.000
_cell.length_b   1.000
_cell.length_c   1.000
_cell.angle_alpha   90.00
_cell.angle_beta   90.00
_cell.angle_gamma   90.00
#
_symmetry.space_group_name_H-M   'P 1'
#
loop_
_entity.id
_entity.type
_entity.pdbx_description
1 polymer ?
#
loop_
_entity_poly.entity_id
_entity_poly.type
_entity_poly.pdbx_seq_one_letter_code
_entity_poly.pdbx_strand_id
1 'polypeptide(L)'
;MELNETEKFAVETSRMIRTYFGNKMDSSGIYDVIEEANHHEFKIDFKAYDYFTIEFDYENDLCEFFIVLTKEVKLSLTKEPAVYSQITDWDSYLKGIKDELELRIPDKFLKAKGWL
;
A
#
# COMPACT_ATOMS: atom_id res chain seq x y z
N MET A 1 15.83 15.91 12.30
CA MET A 1 16.31 15.46 10.98
C MET A 1 15.33 16.01 9.97
N GLU A 2 15.78 16.78 8.99
CA GLU A 2 14.93 17.22 7.88
C GLU A 2 14.82 16.07 6.89
N LEU A 3 13.60 15.80 6.42
CA LEU A 3 13.34 14.77 5.43
C LEU A 3 13.69 15.28 4.03
N ASN A 4 14.21 14.42 3.16
CA ASN A 4 14.34 14.70 1.72
C ASN A 4 12.96 14.66 1.02
N GLU A 5 12.93 14.96 -0.28
CA GLU A 5 11.65 15.09 -0.98
C GLU A 5 10.99 13.71 -1.17
N THR A 6 11.76 12.65 -1.48
CA THR A 6 11.22 11.29 -1.56
C THR A 6 10.66 10.80 -0.22
N GLU A 7 11.33 11.11 0.90
CA GLU A 7 10.86 10.77 2.25
C GLU A 7 9.57 11.50 2.60
N LYS A 8 9.45 12.79 2.27
CA LYS A 8 8.19 13.55 2.45
C LYS A 8 7.07 12.93 1.63
N PHE A 9 7.36 12.61 0.37
CA PHE A 9 6.41 11.98 -0.53
C PHE A 9 5.94 10.61 -0.01
N ALA A 10 6.86 9.76 0.43
CA ALA A 10 6.54 8.48 1.06
C ALA A 10 5.64 8.63 2.29
N VAL A 11 5.90 9.64 3.14
CA VAL A 11 5.06 9.96 4.30
C VAL A 11 3.66 10.40 3.88
N GLU A 12 3.53 11.23 2.85
CA GLU A 12 2.24 11.67 2.32
C GLU A 12 1.44 10.52 1.72
N THR A 13 2.07 9.67 0.91
CA THR A 13 1.45 8.45 0.37
C THR A 13 1.00 7.51 1.49
N SER A 14 1.85 7.28 2.50
CA SER A 14 1.51 6.45 3.66
C SER A 14 0.31 6.98 4.44
N ARG A 15 0.23 8.31 4.62
CA ARG A 15 -0.92 8.97 5.27
C ARG A 15 -2.20 8.84 4.45
N MET A 16 -2.11 8.98 3.14
CA MET A 16 -3.25 8.82 2.22
C MET A 16 -3.80 7.39 2.30
N ILE A 17 -2.94 6.37 2.20
CA ILE A 17 -3.34 4.95 2.33
C ILE A 17 -3.96 4.68 3.71
N ARG A 18 -3.32 5.17 4.79
CA ARG A 18 -3.85 5.03 6.17
C ARG A 18 -5.20 5.69 6.35
N THR A 19 -5.41 6.87 5.76
CA THR A 19 -6.68 7.59 5.85
C THR A 19 -7.79 6.78 5.20
N TYR A 20 -7.52 6.18 4.05
CA TYR A 20 -8.47 5.34 3.33
C TYR A 20 -8.81 4.04 4.08
N PHE A 21 -7.80 3.27 4.49
CA PHE A 21 -8.02 1.98 5.17
C PHE A 21 -8.52 2.14 6.61
N GLY A 22 -8.22 3.26 7.28
CA GLY A 22 -8.68 3.57 8.62
C GLY A 22 -8.38 2.45 9.62
N ASN A 23 -9.41 1.95 10.29
CA ASN A 23 -9.29 0.88 11.30
C ASN A 23 -8.96 -0.51 10.72
N LYS A 24 -8.84 -0.65 9.39
CA LYS A 24 -8.43 -1.89 8.71
C LYS A 24 -6.92 -1.93 8.49
N MET A 25 -6.19 -0.85 8.75
CA MET A 25 -4.74 -0.78 8.63
C MET A 25 -4.10 -0.55 10.00
N ASP A 26 -3.22 -1.46 10.39
CA ASP A 26 -2.45 -1.34 11.63
C ASP A 26 -1.17 -0.50 11.41
N SER A 27 -0.14 -0.69 12.24
CA SER A 27 1.17 -0.08 12.11
C SER A 27 1.70 -0.18 10.68
N SER A 28 2.28 0.92 10.19
CA SER A 28 2.95 0.99 8.89
C SER A 28 4.42 1.36 9.06
N GLY A 29 5.25 0.87 8.14
CA GLY A 29 6.66 1.22 8.03
C GLY A 29 6.96 1.74 6.63
N ILE A 30 7.84 2.72 6.53
CA ILE A 30 8.42 3.20 5.27
C ILE A 30 9.86 2.73 5.24
N TYR A 31 10.31 2.16 4.12
CA TYR A 31 11.65 1.62 3.96
C TYR A 31 12.09 1.70 2.49
N ASP A 32 13.35 1.33 2.24
CA ASP A 32 13.99 1.38 0.92
C ASP A 32 13.82 2.74 0.23
N VAL A 33 13.92 3.83 0.99
CA VAL A 33 13.80 5.19 0.44
C VAL A 33 15.08 5.56 -0.28
N ILE A 34 14.99 5.78 -1.59
CA ILE A 34 16.12 6.14 -2.46
C ILE A 34 15.78 7.46 -3.16
N GLU A 35 16.72 8.41 -3.12
CA GLU A 35 16.65 9.69 -3.86
C GLU A 35 17.95 9.90 -4.62
N GLU A 36 17.94 9.63 -5.92
CA GLU A 36 19.02 9.87 -6.85
C GLU A 36 18.49 10.61 -8.09
N ALA A 37 19.38 11.24 -8.86
CA ALA A 37 19.01 12.19 -9.92
C ALA A 37 17.98 11.69 -10.95
N ASN A 38 17.88 10.37 -11.17
CA ASN A 38 16.88 9.75 -12.04
C ASN A 38 16.28 8.47 -11.42
N HIS A 39 16.38 8.30 -10.10
CA HIS A 39 15.85 7.12 -9.41
C HIS A 39 15.25 7.53 -8.07
N HIS A 40 13.93 7.41 -7.97
CA HIS A 40 13.18 7.68 -6.75
C HIS A 40 12.36 6.44 -6.42
N GLU A 41 12.57 5.89 -5.24
CA GLU A 41 11.92 4.67 -4.79
C GLU A 41 11.56 4.78 -3.31
N PHE A 42 10.46 4.16 -2.92
CA PHE A 42 10.19 3.82 -1.52
C PHE A 42 9.16 2.71 -1.44
N LYS A 43 9.18 2.00 -0.32
CA LYS A 43 8.18 0.97 0.00
C LYS A 43 7.45 1.31 1.27
N ILE A 44 6.18 0.90 1.35
CA ILE A 44 5.34 1.03 2.54
C ILE A 44 4.77 -0.33 2.89
N ASP A 45 5.15 -0.84 4.07
CA ASP A 45 4.58 -2.06 4.63
C ASP A 45 3.51 -1.72 5.66
N PHE A 46 2.41 -2.47 5.65
CA PHE A 46 1.41 -2.39 6.72
C PHE A 46 0.63 -3.69 6.86
N LYS A 47 0.04 -3.90 8.04
CA LYS A 47 -0.89 -5.01 8.24
C LYS A 47 -2.31 -4.58 7.85
N ALA A 48 -2.89 -5.24 6.86
CA ALA A 48 -4.27 -5.04 6.44
C ALA A 48 -5.20 -6.11 7.05
N TYR A 49 -6.32 -5.66 7.60
CA TYR A 49 -7.36 -6.48 8.23
C TYR A 49 -6.84 -7.43 9.30
N ASP A 50 -5.74 -7.12 10.00
CA ASP A 50 -5.14 -8.07 10.96
C ASP A 50 -4.83 -9.45 10.34
N TYR A 51 -4.71 -9.54 9.00
CA TYR A 51 -4.67 -10.79 8.26
C TYR A 51 -3.47 -10.86 7.30
N PHE A 52 -3.35 -9.91 6.38
CA PHE A 52 -2.26 -9.86 5.40
C PHE A 52 -1.25 -8.76 5.75
N THR A 53 0.02 -9.03 5.49
CA THR A 53 1.02 -7.97 5.31
C THR A 53 0.94 -7.48 3.88
N ILE A 54 0.77 -6.18 3.71
CA ILE A 54 0.70 -5.50 2.42
C ILE A 54 1.94 -4.66 2.24
N GLU A 55 2.50 -4.72 1.05
CA GLU A 55 3.54 -3.82 0.59
C GLU A 55 2.98 -2.97 -0.54
N PHE A 56 3.14 -1.66 -0.43
CA PHE A 56 3.04 -0.72 -1.53
C PHE A 56 4.46 -0.42 -2.01
N ASP A 57 4.73 -0.67 -3.29
CA ASP A 57 6.00 -0.40 -3.94
C ASP A 57 5.83 0.80 -4.87
N TYR A 58 6.71 1.78 -4.77
CA TYR A 58 6.78 2.93 -5.67
C TYR A 58 8.19 3.05 -6.23
N GLU A 59 8.28 3.14 -7.56
CA GLU A 59 9.53 3.38 -8.28
C GLU A 59 9.28 4.25 -9.51
N ASN A 60 9.93 5.42 -9.59
CA ASN A 60 9.93 6.31 -10.76
C ASN A 60 8.54 6.54 -11.38
N ASP A 61 7.56 6.86 -10.52
CA ASP A 61 6.15 7.10 -10.88
C ASP A 61 5.31 5.85 -11.17
N LEU A 62 5.87 4.65 -11.15
CA LEU A 62 5.10 3.42 -11.13
C LEU A 62 4.81 3.01 -9.68
N CYS A 63 3.63 2.46 -9.43
CA CYS A 63 3.29 1.91 -8.14
C CYS A 63 2.44 0.66 -8.20
N GLU A 64 2.64 -0.22 -7.22
CA GLU A 64 1.96 -1.51 -7.15
C GLU A 64 1.68 -1.93 -5.70
N PHE A 65 0.60 -2.70 -5.49
CA PHE A 65 0.26 -3.27 -4.18
C PHE A 65 0.41 -4.79 -4.20
N PHE A 66 1.02 -5.33 -3.14
CA PHE A 66 1.27 -6.76 -3.01
C PHE A 66 0.80 -7.29 -1.66
N ILE A 67 0.27 -8.52 -1.64
CA ILE A 67 0.26 -9.36 -0.44
C ILE A 67 1.65 -10.00 -0.31
N VAL A 68 2.31 -9.76 0.82
CA VAL A 68 3.58 -10.40 1.16
C VAL A 68 3.31 -11.78 1.75
N LEU A 69 3.63 -12.85 1.00
CA LEU A 69 3.47 -14.23 1.47
C LEU A 69 4.71 -14.71 2.21
N THR A 70 5.89 -14.33 1.71
CA THR A 70 7.20 -14.53 2.35
C THR A 70 8.12 -13.37 1.95
N LYS A 71 9.37 -13.35 2.44
CA LYS A 71 10.36 -12.34 2.03
C LYS A 71 10.66 -12.34 0.52
N GLU A 72 10.47 -13.47 -0.16
CA GLU A 72 10.82 -13.66 -1.57
C GLU A 72 9.59 -13.79 -2.47
N VAL A 73 8.41 -13.99 -1.89
CA VAL A 73 7.18 -14.28 -2.63
C VAL A 73 6.11 -13.27 -2.28
N LYS A 74 5.69 -12.54 -3.31
CA LYS A 74 4.64 -11.52 -3.27
C LYS A 74 3.55 -11.88 -4.27
N LEU A 75 2.30 -11.59 -3.91
CA LEU A 75 1.15 -11.73 -4.80
C LEU A 75 0.62 -10.34 -5.12
N SER A 76 0.64 -9.96 -6.40
CA SER A 76 0.09 -8.66 -6.82
C SER A 76 -1.42 -8.60 -6.58
N LEU A 77 -1.87 -7.44 -6.09
CA LEU A 77 -3.28 -7.05 -5.94
C LEU A 77 -3.77 -6.20 -7.12
N THR A 78 -2.85 -5.76 -7.97
CA THR A 78 -3.10 -4.99 -9.18
C THR A 78 -2.98 -5.89 -10.40
N LYS A 79 -3.63 -5.52 -11.50
CA LYS A 79 -3.47 -6.26 -12.76
C LYS A 79 -2.13 -5.96 -13.44
N GLU A 80 -1.70 -4.71 -13.30
CA GLU A 80 -0.45 -4.15 -13.82
C GLU A 80 -0.05 -2.97 -12.92
N PRO A 81 1.24 -2.58 -12.90
CA PRO A 81 1.68 -1.37 -12.20
C PRO A 81 0.89 -0.14 -12.68
N ALA A 82 0.45 0.68 -11.74
CA ALA A 82 -0.22 1.94 -12.05
C ALA A 82 0.80 3.07 -12.17
N VAL A 83 0.52 4.07 -12.99
CA VAL A 83 1.30 5.32 -13.00
C VAL A 83 0.74 6.23 -11.92
N TYR A 84 1.48 6.44 -10.83
CA TYR A 84 1.07 7.18 -9.63
C TYR A 84 0.53 8.57 -9.99
N SER A 85 1.25 9.33 -10.79
CA SER A 85 0.85 10.68 -11.22
C SER A 85 -0.44 10.72 -12.05
N GLN A 86 -0.86 9.59 -12.63
CA GLN A 86 -2.08 9.46 -13.42
C GLN A 86 -3.29 9.00 -12.59
N ILE A 87 -3.10 8.64 -11.31
CA ILE A 87 -4.19 8.31 -10.39
C ILE A 87 -4.85 9.62 -9.94
N THR A 88 -5.97 9.95 -10.58
CA THR A 88 -6.75 11.17 -10.27
C THR A 88 -7.75 10.99 -9.14
N ASP A 89 -8.16 9.74 -8.87
CA ASP A 89 -9.08 9.36 -7.80
C ASP A 89 -8.47 8.20 -6.98
N TRP A 90 -7.77 8.58 -5.92
CA TRP A 90 -7.14 7.63 -5.00
C TRP A 90 -8.15 6.79 -4.22
N ASP A 91 -9.32 7.33 -3.90
CA ASP A 91 -10.35 6.58 -3.17
C ASP A 91 -10.90 5.43 -4.03
N SER A 92 -11.15 5.69 -5.31
CA SER A 92 -11.56 4.65 -6.26
C SER A 92 -10.45 3.63 -6.52
N TYR A 93 -9.20 4.08 -6.65
CA TYR A 93 -8.05 3.19 -6.85
C TYR A 93 -7.87 2.24 -5.65
N LEU A 94 -7.82 2.79 -4.44
CA LEU A 94 -7.68 2.00 -3.21
C LEU A 94 -8.90 1.13 -2.94
N LYS A 95 -10.10 1.50 -3.41
CA LYS A 95 -11.28 0.63 -3.38
C LYS A 95 -11.05 -0.66 -4.14
N GLY A 96 -10.42 -0.61 -5.31
CA GLY A 96 -10.05 -1.80 -6.07
C GLY A 96 -9.14 -2.73 -5.27
N ILE A 97 -8.10 -2.17 -4.64
CA ILE A 97 -7.16 -2.91 -3.79
C ILE A 97 -7.89 -3.54 -2.59
N LYS A 98 -8.77 -2.76 -1.95
CA LYS A 98 -9.59 -3.20 -0.81
C LYS A 98 -10.50 -4.37 -1.20
N ASP A 99 -11.20 -4.27 -2.33
CA ASP A 99 -12.13 -5.31 -2.79
C ASP A 99 -11.37 -6.61 -3.12
N GLU A 100 -10.20 -6.54 -3.76
CA GLU A 100 -9.35 -7.70 -4.00
C GLU A 100 -8.85 -8.34 -2.69
N LEU A 101 -8.52 -7.53 -1.68
CA LEU A 101 -8.13 -8.03 -0.36
C LEU A 101 -9.27 -8.76 0.34
N GLU A 102 -10.46 -8.16 0.38
CA GLU A 102 -11.63 -8.74 1.04
C GLU A 102 -12.05 -10.08 0.41
N LEU A 103 -11.90 -10.25 -0.91
CA LEU A 103 -12.13 -11.53 -1.59
C LEU A 103 -11.19 -12.67 -1.13
N ARG A 104 -10.04 -12.32 -0.56
CA ARG A 104 -9.00 -13.27 -0.11
C ARG A 104 -9.07 -13.52 1.40
N ILE A 105 -9.95 -12.83 2.12
CA ILE A 105 -10.14 -12.99 3.57
C ILE A 105 -11.48 -13.71 3.80
N PRO A 106 -11.55 -14.75 4.65
CA PRO A 106 -12.82 -15.40 4.93
C PRO A 106 -13.88 -14.43 5.51
N ASP A 107 -15.09 -14.42 4.94
CA ASP A 107 -16.22 -13.58 5.40
C ASP A 107 -16.45 -13.64 6.92
N LYS A 108 -16.34 -14.84 7.50
CA LYS A 108 -16.53 -15.05 8.95
C LYS A 108 -15.56 -14.22 9.79
N PHE A 109 -14.35 -14.00 9.28
CA PHE A 109 -13.31 -13.22 9.95
C PHE A 109 -13.61 -11.72 9.82
N LEU A 110 -13.97 -11.26 8.62
CA LEU A 110 -14.37 -9.86 8.39
C LEU A 110 -15.59 -9.47 9.25
N LYS A 111 -16.62 -10.32 9.28
CA LYS A 111 -17.83 -10.11 10.09
C LYS A 111 -17.53 -10.06 11.59
N ALA A 112 -16.65 -10.92 12.09
CA ALA A 112 -16.27 -10.95 13.51
C ALA A 112 -15.58 -9.64 13.97
N LYS A 113 -14.94 -8.92 13.04
CA LYS A 113 -14.27 -7.63 13.29
C LYS A 113 -15.12 -6.42 12.91
N GLY A 114 -16.33 -6.61 12.37
CA GLY A 114 -17.22 -5.54 11.92
C GLY A 114 -16.73 -4.82 10.65
N TRP A 115 -16.01 -5.52 9.77
CA TRP A 115 -15.47 -4.95 8.52
C TRP A 115 -16.31 -5.26 7.28
N LEU A 116 -17.26 -6.19 7.40
CA LEU A 116 -18.23 -6.58 6.37
C LEU A 116 -19.66 -6.40 6.90
#